data_AF-A0A443YXW7-F1
#
_entry.id   AF-A0A443YXW7-F1
#
_cell.length_a   1.000
_cell.length_b   1.000
_cell.length_c   1.000
_cell.angle_alpha   90.00
_cell.angle_beta   90.00
_cell.angle_gamma   90.00
#
_symmetry.space_group_name_H-M   'P 1'
#
loop_
_entity.id
_entity.type
_entity.pdbx_description
1 polymer ?
#
loop_
_entity_poly.entity_id
_entity_poly.type
_entity_poly.pdbx_seq_one_letter_code
_entity_poly.pdbx_strand_id
1 'polypeptide(L)'
;MHAMNPFAKRLQEARLSAKLSQRELGIRIGFEPSSASSRMNHYERGRHVPDYTIVKLIAEVLEVPPWYFFCDSDEEAIRLIKLARLSEHQVSKIDKLLDELVD
;
A
#
# COMPACT_ATOMS: atom_id res chain seq x y z
N MET A 1 16.20 -3.96 18.45
CA MET A 1 16.05 -3.55 17.05
C MET A 1 14.77 -2.74 16.95
N HIS A 2 14.82 -1.48 16.52
CA HIS A 2 13.58 -0.74 16.22
C HIS A 2 12.92 -1.42 15.02
N ALA A 3 11.65 -1.80 15.14
CA ALA A 3 10.87 -2.29 14.00
C ALA A 3 10.91 -1.21 12.91
N MET A 4 11.46 -1.55 11.76
CA MET A 4 11.54 -0.63 10.63
C MET A 4 10.11 -0.44 10.09
N ASN A 5 9.68 0.81 9.91
CA ASN A 5 8.36 1.11 9.36
C ASN A 5 8.16 0.35 8.02
N PRO A 6 7.14 -0.54 7.90
CA PRO A 6 6.96 -1.38 6.72
C PRO A 6 6.60 -0.58 5.46
N PHE A 7 6.20 0.69 5.63
CA PHE A 7 5.78 1.57 4.55
C PHE A 7 6.76 1.62 3.38
N ALA A 8 8.06 1.77 3.66
CA ALA A 8 9.08 1.88 2.61
C ALA A 8 9.14 0.64 1.72
N LYS A 9 9.13 -0.56 2.33
CA LYS A 9 9.10 -1.85 1.65
C LYS A 9 7.82 -2.00 0.84
N ARG A 10 6.66 -1.79 1.48
CA ARG A 10 5.34 -1.96 0.85
C ARG A 10 5.12 -0.99 -0.31
N LEU A 11 5.55 0.26 -0.18
CA LEU A 11 5.50 1.24 -1.26
C LEU A 11 6.28 0.75 -2.49
N GLN A 12 7.51 0.28 -2.28
CA GLN A 12 8.34 -0.22 -3.36
C GLN A 12 7.70 -1.43 -4.05
N GLU A 13 7.18 -2.40 -3.29
CA GLU A 13 6.52 -3.61 -3.80
C GLU A 13 5.27 -3.29 -4.63
N ALA A 14 4.37 -2.46 -4.11
CA ALA A 14 3.15 -2.08 -4.83
C ALA A 14 3.48 -1.26 -6.09
N ARG A 15 4.43 -0.32 -6.00
CA ARG A 15 4.86 0.47 -7.17
C ARG A 15 5.43 -0.41 -8.27
N LEU A 16 6.32 -1.35 -7.93
CA LEU A 16 6.92 -2.26 -8.90
C LEU A 16 5.87 -3.19 -9.51
N SER A 17 4.91 -3.67 -8.71
CA SER A 17 3.78 -4.47 -9.18
C SER A 17 2.88 -3.71 -10.16
N ALA A 18 2.68 -2.40 -9.93
CA ALA A 18 1.98 -1.48 -10.83
C ALA A 18 2.84 -1.04 -12.04
N LYS A 19 4.10 -1.49 -12.14
CA LYS A 19 5.05 -1.14 -13.20
C LYS A 19 5.29 0.37 -13.35
N LEU A 20 5.21 1.12 -12.25
CA LEU A 20 5.43 2.57 -12.25
C LEU A 20 6.87 2.91 -11.85
N SER A 21 7.44 3.95 -12.44
CA SER A 21 8.68 4.55 -11.93
C SER A 21 8.38 5.42 -10.69
N GLN A 22 9.40 5.72 -9.88
CA GLN A 22 9.28 6.67 -8.76
C GLN A 22 8.77 8.04 -9.24
N ARG A 23 9.29 8.52 -10.37
CA ARG A 23 8.86 9.77 -10.99
C ARG A 23 7.38 9.72 -11.39
N GLU A 24 6.97 8.65 -12.07
CA GLU A 24 5.60 8.48 -12.56
C GLU A 24 4.59 8.45 -11.41
N LEU A 25 4.85 7.65 -10.37
CA LEU A 25 3.98 7.61 -9.18
C LEU A 25 3.89 8.98 -8.51
N GLY A 26 5.02 9.66 -8.33
CA GLY A 26 5.03 11.00 -7.73
C GLY A 26 4.20 12.02 -8.51
N ILE A 27 4.27 11.99 -9.85
CA ILE A 27 3.46 12.86 -10.71
C ILE A 27 1.97 12.53 -10.59
N ARG A 28 1.60 11.24 -10.59
CA ARG A 28 0.19 10.80 -10.48
C ARG A 28 -0.48 11.22 -9.17
N ILE A 29 0.27 11.29 -8.08
CA ILE A 29 -0.26 11.78 -6.79
C ILE A 29 -0.17 13.31 -6.65
N GLY A 30 0.20 14.03 -7.71
CA GLY A 30 0.18 15.50 -7.76
C GLY A 30 1.47 16.20 -7.36
N PHE A 31 2.63 15.51 -7.35
CA PHE A 31 3.92 16.19 -7.12
C PHE A 31 4.45 16.82 -8.41
N GLU A 32 5.11 17.98 -8.24
CA GLU A 32 5.83 18.63 -9.32
C GLU A 32 6.86 17.69 -9.98
N PRO A 33 6.93 17.62 -11.32
CA PRO A 33 7.83 16.69 -12.02
C PRO A 33 9.31 16.82 -11.63
N SER A 34 9.75 18.02 -11.23
CA SER A 34 11.13 18.28 -10.78
C SER A 34 11.46 17.62 -9.43
N SER A 35 10.45 17.40 -8.58
CA SER A 35 10.63 16.86 -7.21
C SER A 35 10.08 15.43 -7.03
N ALA A 36 9.19 14.98 -7.93
CA ALA A 36 8.46 13.71 -7.83
C ALA A 36 9.36 12.50 -7.52
N SER A 37 10.43 12.30 -8.32
CA SER A 37 11.36 11.17 -8.15
C SER A 37 12.08 11.21 -6.80
N SER A 38 12.58 12.39 -6.39
CA SER A 38 13.31 12.57 -5.14
C SER A 38 12.41 12.28 -3.92
N ARG A 39 11.18 12.80 -3.92
CA ARG A 39 10.22 12.56 -2.83
C ARG A 39 9.82 11.08 -2.71
N MET A 40 9.52 10.41 -3.83
CA MET A 40 9.23 8.96 -3.80
C MET A 40 10.43 8.15 -3.32
N ASN A 41 11.65 8.52 -3.76
CA ASN A 41 12.87 7.89 -3.29
C ASN A 41 13.07 8.03 -1.77
N HIS A 42 12.71 9.18 -1.21
CA HIS A 42 12.78 9.44 0.23
C HIS A 42 11.83 8.53 1.01
N TYR A 43 10.62 8.31 0.49
CA TYR A 43 9.64 7.41 1.07
C TYR A 43 10.07 5.94 0.97
N GLU A 44 10.54 5.48 -0.20
CA GLU A 44 10.99 4.09 -0.41
C GLU A 44 12.27 3.74 0.36
N ARG A 45 13.04 4.73 0.82
CA ARG A 45 14.21 4.53 1.69
C ARG A 45 13.92 4.76 3.16
N GLY A 46 12.68 5.06 3.52
CA GLY A 46 12.28 5.34 4.89
C GLY A 46 12.92 6.60 5.49
N ARG A 47 13.49 7.50 4.66
CA ARG A 47 14.06 8.78 5.13
C ARG A 47 12.97 9.74 5.58
N HIS A 48 11.82 9.65 4.95
CA HIS A 48 10.62 10.40 5.32
C HIS A 48 9.44 9.44 5.33
N VAL A 49 8.50 9.67 6.24
CA VAL A 49 7.21 8.99 6.26
C VAL A 49 6.17 9.98 5.76
N PRO A 50 5.41 9.65 4.71
CA PRO A 50 4.33 10.51 4.25
C PRO A 50 3.22 10.59 5.29
N ASP A 51 2.47 11.69 5.31
CA ASP A 51 1.23 11.76 6.07
C ASP A 51 0.15 10.86 5.45
N TYR A 52 -0.92 10.64 6.20
CA TYR A 52 -2.02 9.76 5.78
C TYR A 52 -2.71 10.22 4.49
N THR A 53 -2.74 11.51 4.19
CA THR A 53 -3.32 12.04 2.95
C THR A 53 -2.52 11.56 1.75
N ILE A 54 -1.20 11.68 1.80
CA ILE A 54 -0.31 11.17 0.76
C ILE A 54 -0.39 9.64 0.67
N VAL A 55 -0.49 8.93 1.80
CA VAL A 55 -0.68 7.47 1.78
C VAL A 55 -1.95 7.08 1.02
N LYS A 56 -3.07 7.77 1.23
CA LYS A 56 -4.32 7.50 0.50
C LYS A 56 -4.20 7.75 -1.00
N LEU A 57 -3.55 8.83 -1.41
CA LEU A 57 -3.32 9.13 -2.83
C LEU A 57 -2.45 8.05 -3.50
N ILE A 58 -1.40 7.62 -2.82
CA ILE A 58 -0.55 6.51 -3.29
C ILE A 58 -1.37 5.22 -3.39
N ALA A 59 -2.19 4.90 -2.38
CA ALA A 59 -3.03 3.72 -2.33
C ALA A 59 -3.98 3.65 -3.53
N GLU A 60 -4.64 4.77 -3.84
CA GLU A 60 -5.55 4.92 -4.96
C GLU A 60 -4.84 4.69 -6.31
N VAL A 61 -3.69 5.34 -6.53
CA VAL A 61 -2.92 5.18 -7.78
C VAL A 61 -2.39 3.76 -7.95
N LEU A 62 -2.08 3.07 -6.86
CA LEU A 62 -1.52 1.71 -6.88
C LEU A 62 -2.58 0.61 -6.76
N GLU A 63 -3.87 0.98 -6.67
CA GLU A 63 -5.00 0.06 -6.53
C GLU A 63 -4.80 -0.96 -5.38
N VAL A 64 -4.26 -0.48 -4.27
CA VAL A 64 -4.09 -1.26 -3.03
C VAL A 64 -4.77 -0.53 -1.88
N PRO A 65 -5.29 -1.24 -0.87
CA PRO A 65 -5.88 -0.57 0.27
C PRO A 65 -4.82 0.18 1.11
N PRO A 66 -5.13 1.34 1.72
CA PRO A 66 -4.14 2.11 2.50
C PRO A 66 -3.45 1.33 3.64
N TRP A 67 -4.16 0.38 4.27
CA TRP A 67 -3.62 -0.45 5.34
C TRP A 67 -2.53 -1.43 4.88
N TYR A 68 -2.46 -1.75 3.58
CA TYR A 68 -1.38 -2.58 3.02
C TYR A 68 0.01 -2.00 3.34
N PHE A 69 0.15 -0.67 3.35
CA PHE A 69 1.44 -0.03 3.62
C PHE A 69 1.93 -0.18 5.07
N PHE A 70 1.05 -0.62 5.97
CA PHE A 70 1.37 -0.79 7.39
C PHE A 70 1.38 -2.25 7.81
N CYS A 71 1.39 -3.20 6.86
CA CYS A 71 1.47 -4.63 7.14
C CYS A 71 2.92 -5.08 7.30
N ASP A 72 3.31 -5.50 8.50
CA ASP A 72 4.65 -6.03 8.77
C ASP A 72 4.87 -7.39 8.09
N SER A 73 3.87 -8.28 8.13
CA SER A 73 3.94 -9.61 7.54
C SER A 73 3.61 -9.59 6.04
N ASP A 74 4.44 -10.28 5.25
CA ASP A 74 4.19 -10.49 3.82
C ASP A 74 2.91 -11.30 3.59
N GLU A 75 2.60 -12.24 4.49
CA GLU A 75 1.37 -13.02 4.42
C GLU A 75 0.13 -12.17 4.66
N GLU A 76 0.14 -11.30 5.67
CA GLU A 76 -0.97 -10.39 5.97
C GLU A 76 -1.20 -9.44 4.80
N ALA A 77 -0.12 -8.86 4.26
CA ALA A 77 -0.18 -7.97 3.12
C ALA A 77 -0.82 -8.64 1.89
N ILE A 78 -0.43 -9.89 1.60
CA ILE A 78 -1.01 -10.70 0.51
C ILE A 78 -2.48 -11.02 0.77
N ARG A 79 -2.85 -11.41 2.00
CA ARG A 79 -4.24 -11.69 2.37
C ARG A 79 -5.12 -10.46 2.17
N LEU A 80 -4.66 -9.28 2.60
CA LEU A 80 -5.41 -8.03 2.51
C LEU A 80 -5.56 -7.53 1.07
N ILE A 81 -4.54 -7.68 0.21
CA ILE A 81 -4.68 -7.40 -1.23
C ILE A 81 -5.73 -8.32 -1.86
N LYS A 82 -5.71 -9.61 -1.51
CA LYS A 82 -6.70 -10.57 -2.03
C LYS A 82 -8.12 -10.18 -1.60
N LEU A 83 -8.29 -9.87 -0.31
CA LEU A 83 -9.57 -9.44 0.27
C LEU A 83 -10.09 -8.17 -0.43
N ALA A 84 -9.24 -7.18 -0.65
CA ALA A 84 -9.61 -5.92 -1.33
C ALA A 84 -10.03 -6.09 -2.79
N ARG A 85 -9.74 -7.23 -3.43
CA ARG A 85 -10.13 -7.54 -4.81
C ARG A 85 -11.41 -8.37 -4.94
N LEU A 86 -11.97 -8.81 -3.81
CA LEU A 86 -13.18 -9.60 -3.81
C LEU A 86 -14.42 -8.74 -4.08
N SER A 87 -15.43 -9.34 -4.69
CA SER A 87 -16.75 -8.72 -4.78
C SER A 87 -17.45 -8.74 -3.41
N GLU A 88 -18.45 -7.87 -3.22
CA GLU A 88 -19.25 -7.82 -1.98
C GLU A 88 -19.84 -9.20 -1.60
N HIS A 89 -20.30 -9.96 -2.60
CA HIS A 89 -20.81 -11.32 -2.37
C HIS A 89 -19.73 -12.29 -1.88
N GLN A 90 -18.50 -12.19 -2.41
CA GLN A 90 -17.37 -13.00 -1.96
C GLN A 90 -16.92 -12.59 -0.55
N VAL A 91 -16.89 -11.30 -0.25
CA VAL A 91 -16.60 -10.78 1.10
C VAL A 91 -17.63 -11.30 2.10
N SER A 92 -18.93 -11.20 1.79
CA SER A 92 -19.99 -11.72 2.66
C SER A 92 -19.87 -13.23 2.93
N LYS A 93 -19.38 -14.01 1.96
CA LYS A 93 -19.09 -15.43 2.16
C LYS A 93 -17.92 -15.65 3.13
N ILE A 94 -16.87 -14.82 3.05
CA ILE A 94 -15.75 -14.87 3.98
C ILE A 94 -16.20 -14.46 5.37
N ASP A 95 -16.98 -13.39 5.51
CA ASP A 95 -17.47 -12.93 6.82
C ASP A 95 -18.23 -14.03 7.55
N LYS A 96 -19.14 -14.73 6.86
CA LYS A 96 -19.86 -15.89 7.42
C LYS A 96 -18.92 -17.01 7.89
N LEU A 97 -17.89 -17.32 7.11
CA LEU A 97 -16.91 -18.33 7.48
C LEU A 97 -16.07 -17.90 8.69
N LEU A 98 -15.75 -16.60 8.79
CA LEU A 98 -15.03 -16.06 9.94
C LEU A 98 -15.90 -16.12 11.21
N ASP A 99 -17.17 -15.73 11.10
CA ASP A 99 -18.13 -15.82 12.20
C ASP A 99 -18.27 -17.27 12.71
N GLU A 100 -18.29 -18.26 11.82
CA GLU A 100 -18.37 -19.68 12.18
C GLU A 100 -17.08 -20.24 12.83
N LEU A 101 -15.93 -19.62 12.59
CA LEU A 101 -14.61 -20.14 13.00
C LEU A 101 -14.01 -19.41 14.21
N VAL A 102 -14.48 -18.20 14.51
CA VAL A 102 -13.85 -17.28 15.48
C VAL A 102 -14.79 -16.94 16.65
N ASP A 103 -15.79 -17.79 16.93
CA ASP A 103 -16.59 -17.72 18.16
C ASP A 103 -15.72 -17.62 19.45
#